data_AF-A0A378F5J1-F1
#
_entry.id   AF-A0A378F5J1-F1
#
_cell.length_a   1.000
_cell.length_b   1.000
_cell.length_c   1.000
_cell.angle_alpha   90.00
_cell.angle_beta   90.00
_cell.angle_gamma   90.00
#
_symmetry.space_group_name_H-M   'P 1'
#
loop_
_entity.id
_entity.type
_entity.pdbx_description
1 polymer ?
#
loop_
_entity_poly.entity_id
_entity_poly.type
_entity_poly.pdbx_seq_one_letter_code
_entity_poly.pdbx_strand_id
1 'polypeptide(L)' 'MRLLHTMLRVGDLQRSIDFYANVLGMKLLRTSENPEYKYSLAFVGYGEESGNRGDRTDLQLGRGQL' A
#
# COMPACT_ATOMS: atom_id res chain seq x y z
N MET A 1 0.38 21.37 -5.47
CA MET A 1 1.25 20.19 -5.25
C MET A 1 0.52 19.27 -4.29
N ARG A 2 0.26 18.00 -4.64
CA ARG A 2 -0.40 17.00 -3.77
C ARG A 2 0.52 15.79 -3.63
N LEU A 3 0.59 15.21 -2.44
CA LEU A 3 1.22 13.89 -2.26
C LEU A 3 0.31 12.83 -2.89
N LEU A 4 0.86 12.03 -3.81
CA LEU A 4 0.12 10.97 -4.49
C LEU A 4 0.15 9.67 -3.69
N HIS A 5 1.32 9.28 -3.19
CA HIS A 5 1.51 8.11 -2.33
C HIS A 5 2.91 8.18 -1.71
N THR A 6 3.11 7.43 -0.63
CA THR A 6 4.44 7.22 -0.03
C THR A 6 4.82 5.76 -0.19
N MET A 7 5.97 5.49 -0.81
CA MET A 7 6.51 4.13 -0.90
C MET A 7 7.32 3.82 0.36
N LEU A 8 6.90 2.81 1.12
CA LEU A 8 7.68 2.19 2.18
C LEU A 8 8.11 0.79 1.75
N ARG A 9 9.41 0.51 1.88
CA ARG A 9 9.90 -0.86 1.79
C ARG A 9 9.68 -1.60 3.10
N VAL A 10 9.11 -2.79 3.02
CA VAL A 10 8.81 -3.65 4.16
C VAL A 10 9.38 -5.04 3.95
N GLY A 11 9.88 -5.66 5.02
CA GLY A 11 10.42 -7.02 4.97
C GLY A 11 9.33 -8.09 4.81
N ASP A 12 8.18 -7.86 5.44
CA ASP A 12 7.00 -8.72 5.39
C ASP A 12 5.79 -7.87 4.96
N LEU A 13 5.26 -8.17 3.77
CA LEU A 13 4.14 -7.44 3.19
C LEU A 13 2.84 -7.74 3.95
N GLN A 14 2.59 -9.00 4.29
CA GLN A 14 1.35 -9.44 4.93
C GLN A 14 1.24 -8.83 6.33
N ARG A 15 2.32 -8.89 7.11
CA ARG A 15 2.38 -8.27 8.44
C ARG A 15 2.16 -6.76 8.39
N SER A 16 2.70 -6.11 7.36
CA SER A 16 2.55 -4.67 7.20
C SER A 16 1.10 -4.33 6.86
N ILE A 17 0.48 -5.03 5.90
CA ILE A 17 -0.95 -4.87 5.59
C ILE A 17 -1.80 -5.05 6.84
N ASP A 18 -1.56 -6.10 7.63
CA ASP A 18 -2.27 -6.37 8.88
C ASP A 18 -2.14 -5.22 9.88
N PHE A 19 -0.93 -4.67 10.04
CA PHE A 19 -0.70 -3.51 10.90
C PHE A 19 -1.49 -2.29 10.43
N TYR A 20 -1.38 -1.94 9.15
CA TYR A 20 -2.09 -0.78 8.61
C TYR A 20 -3.62 -0.98 8.62
N ALA A 21 -4.10 -2.21 8.43
CA ALA A 21 -5.52 -2.51 8.41
C ALA A 21 -6.13 -2.61 9.82
N ASN A 22 -5.54 -3.41 10.70
CA ASN A 22 -6.11 -3.73 12.01
C ASN A 22 -5.73 -2.73 13.11
N VAL A 23 -4.53 -2.13 13.04
CA VAL A 23 -4.08 -1.16 14.06
C VAL A 23 -4.46 0.25 13.66
N LEU A 24 -4.19 0.60 12.41
CA LEU A 24 -4.40 1.96 11.91
C LEU A 24 -5.79 2.15 11.29
N GLY A 25 -6.53 1.09 10.99
CA GLY A 25 -7.88 1.18 10.40
C GLY A 25 -7.89 1.50 8.90
N MET A 26 -6.77 1.32 8.20
CA MET A 26 -6.70 1.48 6.74
C MET A 26 -7.35 0.29 6.04
N LYS A 27 -7.69 0.44 4.76
CA LYS A 27 -8.15 -0.67 3.91
C LYS A 27 -7.08 -1.02 2.90
N LEU A 28 -6.97 -2.31 2.61
CA LEU A 28 -6.20 -2.79 1.47
C LEU A 28 -6.94 -2.41 0.20
N LEU A 29 -6.32 -1.54 -0.61
CA LEU A 29 -6.89 -1.04 -1.85
C LEU A 29 -6.48 -1.93 -3.02
N ARG A 30 -5.19 -2.26 -3.11
CA ARG A 30 -4.65 -3.05 -4.23
C ARG A 30 -3.43 -3.83 -3.81
N THR A 31 -3.31 -5.06 -4.27
CA THR A 31 -2.07 -5.84 -4.21
C THR A 31 -1.58 -6.11 -5.63
N SER A 32 -0.27 -6.13 -5.81
CA SER A 32 0.38 -6.48 -7.07
C SER A 32 1.65 -7.26 -6.76
N GLU A 33 1.68 -8.51 -7.14
CA GLU A 33 2.86 -9.36 -7.05
C GLU A 33 3.48 -9.54 -8.43
N ASN A 34 4.80 -9.45 -8.51
CA ASN A 34 5.53 -9.66 -9.74
C ASN A 34 6.61 -10.74 -9.53
N PRO A 35 6.31 -12.01 -9.86
CA PRO A 35 7.19 -13.13 -9.57
C PRO A 35 8.50 -13.09 -10.38
N GLU A 36 8.49 -12.51 -11.59
CA GLU A 36 9.69 -12.34 -12.42
C GLU A 36 10.75 -11.47 -11.76
N TYR A 37 10.31 -10.40 -11.09
CA TYR A 37 11.19 -9.44 -10.42
C TYR A 37 11.25 -9.62 -8.90
N LYS A 38 10.63 -10.70 -8.39
CA LYS A 38 10.57 -11.06 -6.97
C LYS A 38 10.17 -9.89 -6.06
N TYR A 39 9.24 -9.05 -6.53
CA TYR A 39 8.68 -7.98 -5.72
C TYR A 39 7.18 -8.10 -5.55
N SER A 40 6.69 -7.64 -4.40
CA SER A 40 5.28 -7.59 -4.05
C SER A 40 4.96 -6.19 -3.55
N LEU A 41 3.89 -5.61 -4.08
CA LEU A 41 3.40 -4.28 -3.76
C LEU A 41 2.00 -4.40 -3.13
N ALA A 42 1.75 -3.63 -2.09
CA ALA A 42 0.42 -3.46 -1.52
C ALA A 42 0.13 -1.98 -1.31
N PHE A 43 -1.07 -1.56 -1.66
CA PHE A 43 -1.57 -0.21 -1.47
C PHE A 43 -2.60 -0.24 -0.37
N VAL A 44 -2.36 0.50 0.70
CA VAL A 44 -3.26 0.65 1.84
C VAL A 44 -3.62 2.13 2.02
N GLY A 45 -4.86 2.44 2.37
CA GLY A 45 -5.29 3.83 2.54
C GLY A 45 -6.60 3.95 3.30
N TYR A 46 -6.94 5.18 3.68
CA TYR A 46 -8.17 5.48 4.42
C TYR A 46 -9.37 5.83 3.53
N GLY A 47 -9.13 6.20 2.27
CA GLY A 47 -10.19 6.57 1.33
C GLY A 47 -10.72 5.37 0.53
N GLU A 48 -12.02 5.36 0.21
CA GLU A 48 -12.58 4.39 -0.74
C GLU A 48 -12.03 4.60 -2.15
N GLU A 49 -11.87 3.51 -2.91
CA GLU A 49 -11.45 3.55 -4.32
C GLU A 49 -12.45 4.33 -5.23
N SER A 50 -13.63 4.64 -4.72
CA SER A 50 -14.71 5.37 -5.40
C SER A 50 -14.83 6.84 -4.99
N GLY A 51 -14.30 7.22 -3.82
CA GLY A 51 -14.38 8.59 -3.30
C GLY A 51 -13.15 9.40 -3.69
N ASN A 52 -13.36 10.50 -4.43
CA ASN A 52 -12.42 11.58 -4.73
C ASN A 52 -10.91 11.20 -4.76
N ARG A 53 -10.40 10.97 -5.98
CA ARG A 53 -8.98 10.68 -6.30
C ARG A 53 -7.96 11.74 -5.85
N GLY A 54 -8.43 12.84 -5.25
CA GLY A 54 -7.65 14.00 -4.85
C GLY A 54 -7.08 13.95 -3.43
N ASP A 55 -7.70 13.22 -2.50
CA ASP A 55 -7.31 13.19 -1.07
C ASP A 55 -6.94 11.79 -0.60
N ARG A 56 -6.55 10.92 -1.54
CA ARG A 56 -6.07 9.59 -1.23
C ARG A 56 -4.65 9.64 -0.69
N THR A 57 -4.53 9.53 0.63
CA THR A 57 -3.26 9.18 1.26
C THR A 57 -3.10 7.66 1.15
N ASP A 58 -2.60 7.22 -0.01
CA ASP A 58 -2.29 5.82 -0.26
C ASP A 58 -0.84 5.53 0.16
N LEU A 59 -0.64 4.51 0.98
CA LEU A 59 0.67 4.00 1.35
C LEU A 59 0.99 2.79 0.48
N GLN A 60 2.09 2.88 -0.28
CA GLN A 60 2.59 1.78 -1.09
C GLN A 60 3.65 1.00 -0.29
N LEU A 61 3.32 -0.22 0.08
CA LEU A 61 4.19 -1.17 0.76
C LEU A 61 4.87 -2.05 -0.29
N GLY A 62 6.20 -2.08 -0.31
CA GLY A 62 6.97 -2.87 -1.26
C GLY A 62 7.89 -3.87 -0.57
N ARG A 63 7.84 -5.14 -0.97
CA ARG A 63 8.78 -6.19 -0.57
C ARG A 63 9.54 -6.65 -1.80
N GLY A 64 10.86 -6.48 -1.87
CA GLY A 64 11.69 -6.89 -3.00
C GLY A 64 12.84 -5.92 -3.30
N GLN A 65 13.80 -6.36 -4.13
CA GLN A 65 14.95 -5.57 -4.56
C GLN A 65 14.51 -4.76 -5.80
N LEU A 66 14.52 -3.41 -5.68
CA LEU A 66 14.35 -2.50 -6.84
C LEU A 66 15.57 -2.61 -7.74
#